data_AF-A0A9R1WFS1-F1
#
_entry.id   AF-A0A9R1WFS1-F1
#
_cell.length_a   1.000
_cell.length_b   1.000
_cell.length_c   1.000
_cell.angle_alpha   90.00
_cell.angle_beta   90.00
_cell.angle_gamma   90.00
#
_symmetry.space_group_name_H-M   'P 1'
#
loop_
_entity.id
_entity.type
_entity.pdbx_description
1 polymer ?
#
loop_
_entity_poly.entity_id
_entity_poly.type
_entity_poly.pdbx_seq_one_letter_code
_entity_poly.pdbx_strand_id
1 'polypeptide(L)'
;MYPSVVRLPFHLTGQQNVVYGADDDIDDVLDKQFVSSSMFLAWMACNEHNKEARKLSHVEFPTKFIWKLKDRCWKPRKIRKSIGRIHAVSPNLGEAYFLKIILNKVKGPKSFEDVRTVNGHEYATFREACYALELLEDDRENIDAIEEARDSGSGYYLLLFTNSICNYEKVE
;
A
#
# COMPACT_ATOMS: atom_id res chain seq x y z
N MET A 1 18.96 -19.52 -3.88
CA MET A 1 19.02 -18.09 -4.26
C MET A 1 17.65 -17.47 -3.98
N TYR A 2 17.55 -16.51 -3.06
CA TYR A 2 16.28 -15.84 -2.74
C TYR A 2 15.91 -14.80 -3.81
N PRO A 3 14.61 -14.62 -4.14
CA PRO A 3 14.17 -13.57 -5.05
C PRO A 3 14.48 -12.18 -4.48
N SER A 4 14.79 -11.21 -5.34
CA SER A 4 15.00 -9.83 -4.90
C SER A 4 13.71 -9.22 -4.37
N VAL A 5 13.84 -8.28 -3.42
CA VAL A 5 12.71 -7.54 -2.85
C VAL A 5 12.64 -6.16 -3.46
N VAL A 6 11.46 -5.75 -3.93
CA VAL A 6 11.16 -4.42 -4.46
C VAL A 6 10.26 -3.69 -3.48
N ARG A 7 10.72 -2.55 -2.96
CA ARG A 7 9.88 -1.68 -2.12
C ARG A 7 8.89 -0.94 -3.00
N LEU A 8 7.61 -1.09 -2.71
CA LEU A 8 6.51 -0.53 -3.47
C LEU A 8 5.92 0.68 -2.71
N PRO A 9 6.17 1.90 -3.19
CA PRO A 9 5.57 3.09 -2.65
C PRO A 9 4.09 3.13 -3.01
N PHE A 10 3.34 3.90 -2.24
CA PHE A 10 1.97 4.30 -2.51
C PHE A 10 1.70 5.59 -1.73
N HIS A 11 0.62 6.27 -2.08
CA HIS A 11 0.17 7.48 -1.43
C HIS A 11 -1.34 7.65 -1.64
N LEU A 12 -1.98 8.50 -0.84
CA LEU A 12 -3.38 8.91 -1.07
C LEU A 12 -3.45 9.89 -2.26
N THR A 13 -4.65 10.06 -2.81
CA THR A 13 -4.90 11.03 -3.89
C THR A 13 -4.44 12.42 -3.46
N GLY A 14 -3.57 13.05 -4.26
CA GLY A 14 -3.00 14.36 -3.96
C GLY A 14 -1.95 14.44 -2.84
N GLN A 15 -1.70 13.36 -2.09
CA GLN A 15 -0.76 13.35 -0.96
C GLN A 15 0.59 12.69 -1.30
N GLN A 16 1.23 13.13 -2.36
CA GLN A 16 2.56 12.62 -2.71
C GLN A 16 3.58 13.15 -1.69
N ASN A 17 4.12 12.27 -0.84
CA ASN A 17 5.09 12.65 0.20
C ASN A 17 6.38 13.21 -0.43
N VAL A 18 6.81 14.39 0.04
CA VAL A 18 8.12 15.00 -0.22
C VAL A 18 8.91 14.94 1.07
N VAL A 19 10.03 14.22 1.07
CA VAL A 19 10.97 14.19 2.21
C VAL A 19 12.26 14.82 1.74
N TYR A 20 12.64 15.94 2.36
CA TYR A 20 13.90 16.64 2.13
C TYR A 20 14.64 16.82 3.45
N GLY A 21 15.95 16.56 3.45
CA GLY A 21 16.86 17.01 4.49
C GLY A 21 17.28 18.46 4.27
N ALA A 22 17.79 19.12 5.32
CA ALA A 22 18.25 20.51 5.23
C ALA A 22 19.42 20.72 4.25
N ASP A 23 20.17 19.64 3.97
CA ASP A 23 21.34 19.63 3.08
C ASP A 23 21.10 18.85 1.78
N ASP A 24 19.88 18.37 1.54
CA ASP A 24 19.58 17.66 0.30
C ASP A 24 19.46 18.66 -0.86
N ASP A 25 20.12 18.36 -1.98
CA ASP A 25 19.95 19.11 -3.23
C ASP A 25 18.49 18.98 -3.70
N ILE A 26 17.88 20.13 -4.04
CA ILE A 26 16.50 20.18 -4.51
C ILE A 26 16.29 19.27 -5.71
N ASP A 27 17.26 19.17 -6.63
CA ASP A 27 17.16 18.31 -7.81
C ASP A 27 17.17 16.82 -7.43
N ASP A 28 17.95 16.42 -6.42
CA ASP A 28 17.98 15.05 -5.90
C ASP A 28 16.71 14.67 -5.11
N VAL A 29 16.14 15.63 -4.36
CA VAL A 29 14.85 15.48 -3.66
C VAL A 29 13.72 15.32 -4.67
N LEU A 30 13.70 16.18 -5.70
CA LEU A 30 12.70 16.14 -6.76
C LEU A 30 12.79 14.79 -7.50
N ASP A 31 13.99 14.28 -7.79
CA ASP A 31 14.13 12.97 -8.42
C ASP A 31 13.61 11.82 -7.52
N LYS A 32 13.89 11.83 -6.21
CA LYS A 32 13.30 10.87 -5.24
C LYS A 32 11.76 10.98 -5.17
N GLN A 33 11.21 12.19 -5.20
CA GLN A 33 9.76 12.48 -5.25
C GLN A 33 9.12 11.85 -6.49
N PHE A 34 9.78 11.93 -7.65
CA PHE A 34 9.27 11.31 -8.87
C PHE A 34 9.28 9.79 -8.79
N VAL A 35 10.28 9.14 -8.19
CA VAL A 35 10.32 7.66 -8.15
C VAL A 35 9.18 7.07 -7.33
N SER A 36 8.84 7.69 -6.19
CA SER A 36 7.81 7.19 -5.26
C SER A 36 6.41 7.26 -5.87
N SER A 37 6.04 8.43 -6.40
CA SER A 37 4.74 8.68 -7.03
C SER A 37 4.62 7.98 -8.40
N SER A 38 5.65 8.05 -9.24
CA SER A 38 5.58 7.47 -10.58
C SER A 38 5.44 5.95 -10.55
N MET A 39 6.10 5.24 -9.62
CA MET A 39 6.01 3.78 -9.64
C MET A 39 4.61 3.27 -9.29
N PHE A 40 3.91 3.94 -8.37
CA PHE A 40 2.54 3.63 -8.00
C PHE A 40 1.54 4.03 -9.10
N LEU A 41 1.64 5.25 -9.62
CA LEU A 41 0.76 5.71 -10.70
C LEU A 41 1.01 4.95 -12.00
N ALA A 42 2.26 4.65 -12.34
CA ALA A 42 2.61 3.89 -13.53
C ALA A 42 2.15 2.43 -13.46
N TRP A 43 1.93 1.87 -12.25
CA TRP A 43 1.27 0.57 -12.12
C TRP A 43 -0.17 0.65 -12.64
N MET A 44 -0.94 1.64 -12.19
CA MET A 44 -2.31 1.89 -12.66
C MET A 44 -2.35 2.21 -14.16
N ALA A 45 -1.45 3.07 -14.65
CA ALA A 45 -1.33 3.36 -16.08
C ALA A 45 -0.95 2.11 -16.91
N CYS A 46 -0.12 1.21 -16.36
CA CYS A 46 0.18 -0.06 -17.04
C CYS A 46 -1.07 -0.94 -17.14
N ASN A 47 -1.93 -0.93 -16.11
CA ASN A 47 -3.18 -1.67 -16.12
C ASN A 47 -4.15 -1.16 -17.20
N GLU A 48 -4.10 0.10 -17.61
CA GLU A 48 -4.95 0.62 -18.69
C GLU A 48 -4.76 -0.11 -20.01
N HIS A 49 -3.52 -0.50 -20.33
CA HIS A 49 -3.19 -1.02 -21.66
C HIS A 49 -2.72 -2.49 -21.67
N ASN A 50 -2.48 -3.10 -20.51
CA ASN A 50 -1.92 -4.44 -20.42
C ASN A 50 -2.83 -5.43 -19.67
N LYS A 51 -3.39 -6.41 -20.39
CA LYS A 51 -4.27 -7.45 -19.82
C LYS A 51 -3.57 -8.35 -18.80
N GLU A 52 -2.28 -8.60 -18.92
CA GLU A 52 -1.51 -9.38 -17.95
C GLU A 52 -1.21 -8.56 -16.68
N ALA A 53 -1.01 -7.26 -16.82
CA ALA A 53 -0.86 -6.35 -15.68
C ALA A 53 -2.11 -6.38 -14.78
N ARG A 54 -3.31 -6.42 -15.40
CA ARG A 54 -4.59 -6.48 -14.68
C ARG A 54 -4.80 -7.72 -13.81
N LYS A 55 -4.00 -8.78 -13.98
CA LYS A 55 -4.11 -10.02 -13.19
C LYS A 55 -3.32 -9.98 -11.88
N LEU A 56 -2.62 -8.89 -11.61
CA LEU A 56 -1.68 -8.76 -10.51
C LEU A 56 -2.10 -7.62 -9.59
N SER A 57 -1.98 -7.84 -8.28
CA SER A 57 -2.03 -6.76 -7.31
C SER A 57 -0.73 -5.95 -7.33
N HIS A 58 -0.70 -4.82 -6.63
CA HIS A 58 0.51 -3.98 -6.55
C HIS A 58 1.69 -4.80 -6.02
N VAL A 59 1.50 -5.57 -4.94
CA VAL A 59 2.55 -6.42 -4.35
C VAL A 59 2.98 -7.60 -5.23
N GLU A 60 2.08 -8.10 -6.07
CA GLU A 60 2.40 -9.15 -7.05
C GLU A 60 3.09 -8.60 -8.30
N PHE A 61 2.97 -7.30 -8.58
CA PHE A 61 3.42 -6.70 -9.83
C PHE A 61 4.90 -6.96 -10.16
N PRO A 62 5.85 -6.83 -9.21
CA PRO A 62 7.26 -7.11 -9.46
C PRO A 62 7.55 -8.57 -9.84
N THR A 63 6.63 -9.50 -9.61
CA THR A 63 6.82 -10.91 -10.00
C THR A 63 6.84 -11.09 -11.51
N LYS A 64 6.18 -10.19 -12.26
CA LYS A 64 6.04 -10.25 -13.73
C LYS A 64 6.52 -8.98 -14.43
N PHE A 65 6.66 -7.88 -13.71
CA PHE A 65 7.13 -6.61 -14.24
C PHE A 65 8.41 -6.15 -13.54
N ILE A 66 9.19 -5.35 -14.24
CA ILE A 66 10.40 -4.69 -13.71
C ILE A 66 10.28 -3.19 -13.91
N TRP A 67 10.57 -2.44 -12.85
CA TRP A 67 10.63 -0.99 -12.91
C TRP A 67 11.87 -0.55 -13.68
N LYS A 68 11.67 0.28 -14.71
CA LYS A 68 12.75 0.92 -15.46
C LYS A 68 12.83 2.37 -15.01
N LEU A 69 13.78 2.65 -14.12
CA LEU A 69 13.93 3.97 -13.50
C LEU A 69 14.12 5.08 -14.53
N LYS A 70 15.00 4.87 -15.53
CA LYS A 70 15.27 5.85 -16.60
C LYS A 70 14.01 6.20 -17.40
N ASP A 71 13.20 5.20 -17.70
CA ASP A 71 11.98 5.36 -18.52
C ASP A 71 10.73 5.63 -17.65
N ARG A 72 10.90 5.68 -16.32
CA ARG A 72 9.83 5.76 -15.30
C ARG A 72 8.60 4.91 -15.63
N CYS A 73 8.83 3.66 -16.04
CA CYS A 73 7.74 2.77 -16.41
C CYS A 73 7.99 1.31 -16.04
N TRP A 74 6.90 0.57 -15.99
CA TRP A 74 6.93 -0.88 -15.84
C TRP A 74 7.08 -1.56 -17.20
N LYS A 75 8.03 -2.50 -17.29
CA LYS A 75 8.20 -3.36 -18.46
C LYS A 75 8.01 -4.83 -18.09
N PRO A 76 7.53 -5.67 -19.01
CA PRO A 76 7.49 -7.12 -18.79
C PRO A 76 8.87 -7.65 -18.41
N ARG A 77 8.91 -8.44 -17.35
CA ARG A 77 10.12 -9.08 -16.84
C ARG A 77 10.40 -10.34 -17.66
N LYS A 78 11.65 -10.50 -18.08
CA LYS A 78 12.10 -11.66 -18.87
C LYS A 78 12.64 -12.80 -18.00
N ILE A 79 13.29 -12.50 -16.87
CA ILE A 79 14.07 -13.47 -16.08
C ILE A 79 13.88 -13.23 -14.58
N ARG A 80 13.81 -14.34 -13.81
CA ARG A 80 13.66 -14.41 -12.34
C ARG A 80 12.37 -13.74 -11.84
N LYS A 81 11.97 -14.01 -10.60
CA LYS A 81 10.85 -13.30 -9.93
C LYS A 81 11.42 -12.39 -8.85
N SER A 82 10.69 -11.32 -8.53
CA SER A 82 10.93 -10.50 -7.35
C SER A 82 9.67 -10.39 -6.52
N ILE A 83 9.83 -10.14 -5.22
CA ILE A 83 8.73 -9.97 -4.27
C ILE A 83 8.51 -8.46 -4.07
N GLY A 84 7.29 -7.99 -4.27
CA GLY A 84 6.89 -6.64 -3.91
C GLY A 84 6.58 -6.53 -2.42
N ARG A 85 7.01 -5.43 -1.78
CA ARG A 85 6.68 -5.12 -0.39
C ARG A 85 6.26 -3.67 -0.24
N ILE A 86 5.05 -3.46 0.28
CA ILE A 86 4.59 -2.16 0.74
C ILE A 86 5.11 -1.93 2.16
N HIS A 87 5.45 -0.69 2.52
CA HIS A 87 5.91 -0.36 3.86
C HIS A 87 4.80 -0.54 4.90
N ALA A 88 5.18 -0.79 6.16
CA ALA A 88 4.22 -0.88 7.25
C ALA A 88 3.58 0.50 7.49
N VAL A 89 2.27 0.50 7.71
CA VAL A 89 1.46 1.71 7.93
C VAL A 89 0.67 1.48 9.22
N SER A 90 0.72 2.46 10.13
CA SER A 90 -0.03 2.39 11.39
C SER A 90 -1.53 2.52 11.14
N PRO A 91 -2.40 1.76 11.83
CA PRO A 91 -3.86 1.94 11.77
C PRO A 91 -4.31 3.39 12.03
N ASN A 92 -3.57 4.13 12.86
CA ASN A 92 -3.88 5.53 13.19
C ASN A 92 -3.73 6.50 12.00
N LEU A 93 -3.11 6.07 10.89
CA LEU A 93 -3.02 6.85 9.66
C LEU A 93 -4.27 6.73 8.77
N GLY A 94 -5.35 6.13 9.28
CA GLY A 94 -6.68 6.15 8.67
C GLY A 94 -6.67 5.61 7.24
N GLU A 95 -7.09 6.44 6.29
CA GLU A 95 -7.22 6.06 4.88
C GLU A 95 -5.95 5.45 4.26
N ALA A 96 -4.76 5.86 4.69
CA ALA A 96 -3.51 5.28 4.20
C ALA A 96 -3.34 3.81 4.63
N TYR A 97 -3.81 3.45 5.83
CA TYR A 97 -3.80 2.08 6.33
C TYR A 97 -4.74 1.20 5.50
N PHE A 98 -5.97 1.66 5.26
CA PHE A 98 -6.95 0.95 4.44
C PHE A 98 -6.48 0.81 2.99
N LEU A 99 -5.93 1.86 2.39
CA LEU A 99 -5.33 1.79 1.06
C LEU A 99 -4.23 0.71 0.99
N LYS A 100 -3.33 0.67 1.99
CA LYS A 100 -2.32 -0.40 2.06
C LYS A 100 -2.95 -1.79 2.05
N ILE A 101 -4.04 -2.01 2.78
CA ILE A 101 -4.74 -3.30 2.81
C ILE A 101 -5.29 -3.65 1.43
N ILE A 102 -5.99 -2.72 0.79
CA ILE A 102 -6.56 -2.93 -0.55
C ILE A 102 -5.46 -3.26 -1.57
N LEU A 103 -4.33 -2.52 -1.56
CA LEU A 103 -3.24 -2.71 -2.52
C LEU A 103 -2.55 -4.09 -2.42
N ASN A 104 -2.71 -4.80 -1.30
CA ASN A 104 -2.25 -6.18 -1.19
C ASN A 104 -3.13 -7.17 -1.96
N LYS A 105 -4.38 -6.78 -2.31
CA LYS A 105 -5.42 -7.70 -2.79
C LYS A 105 -6.00 -7.31 -4.14
N VAL A 106 -6.32 -6.03 -4.36
CA VAL A 106 -6.99 -5.56 -5.57
C VAL A 106 -6.11 -5.78 -6.79
N LYS A 107 -6.71 -6.17 -7.90
CA LYS A 107 -6.02 -6.50 -9.15
C LYS A 107 -6.46 -5.59 -10.27
N GLY A 108 -5.49 -5.05 -10.99
CA GLY A 108 -5.73 -4.26 -12.19
C GLY A 108 -6.49 -2.94 -12.08
N PRO A 109 -6.50 -2.21 -10.95
CA PRO A 109 -7.13 -0.89 -10.94
C PRO A 109 -6.38 0.06 -11.89
N LYS A 110 -7.11 0.95 -12.56
CA LYS A 110 -6.57 1.96 -13.48
C LYS A 110 -6.55 3.37 -12.87
N SER A 111 -7.21 3.55 -11.73
CA SER A 111 -7.24 4.82 -11.00
C SER A 111 -7.47 4.58 -9.51
N PHE A 112 -7.45 5.66 -8.71
CA PHE A 112 -7.78 5.58 -7.29
C PHE A 112 -9.25 5.16 -7.06
N GLU A 113 -10.14 5.58 -7.94
CA GLU A 113 -11.56 5.23 -7.95
C GLU A 113 -11.74 3.73 -8.22
N ASP A 114 -10.97 3.17 -9.15
CA ASP A 114 -10.95 1.72 -9.39
C ASP A 114 -10.41 0.96 -8.17
N VAL A 115 -9.42 1.51 -7.45
CA VAL A 115 -8.88 0.87 -6.22
C VAL A 115 -9.97 0.70 -5.16
N ARG A 116 -10.85 1.69 -5.01
CA ARG A 116 -11.96 1.69 -4.06
C ARG A 116 -13.28 1.17 -4.65
N THR A 117 -13.25 0.57 -5.84
CA THR A 117 -14.43 -0.04 -6.47
C THR A 117 -14.50 -1.53 -6.15
N VAL A 118 -15.63 -1.96 -5.58
CA VAL A 118 -15.87 -3.35 -5.18
C VAL A 118 -17.16 -3.83 -5.81
N ASN A 119 -17.10 -4.94 -6.55
CA ASN A 119 -18.26 -5.52 -7.25
C ASN A 119 -19.01 -4.51 -8.14
N GLY A 120 -18.28 -3.55 -8.72
CA GLY A 120 -18.85 -2.50 -9.59
C GLY A 120 -19.46 -1.30 -8.85
N HIS A 121 -19.41 -1.27 -7.52
CA HIS A 121 -19.79 -0.11 -6.71
C HIS A 121 -18.55 0.64 -6.23
N GLU A 122 -18.49 1.94 -6.51
CA GLU A 122 -17.44 2.83 -6.06
C GLU A 122 -17.78 3.39 -4.66
N TYR A 123 -16.87 3.22 -3.70
CA TYR A 123 -17.06 3.68 -2.32
C TYR A 123 -16.40 5.02 -2.07
N ALA A 124 -16.93 5.83 -1.14
CA ALA A 124 -16.43 7.18 -0.87
C ALA A 124 -15.05 7.19 -0.20
N THR A 125 -14.70 6.13 0.53
CA THR A 125 -13.42 5.99 1.23
C THR A 125 -12.78 4.61 1.00
N PHE A 126 -11.45 4.51 1.19
CA PHE A 126 -10.76 3.23 1.20
C PHE A 126 -11.20 2.36 2.36
N ARG A 127 -11.57 2.96 3.51
CA ARG A 127 -12.17 2.24 4.64
C ARG A 127 -13.43 1.48 4.23
N GLU A 128 -14.40 2.15 3.63
CA GLU A 128 -15.64 1.53 3.18
C GLU A 128 -15.39 0.43 2.14
N ALA A 129 -14.49 0.67 1.18
CA ALA A 129 -14.10 -0.34 0.21
C ALA A 129 -13.47 -1.59 0.87
N CYS A 130 -12.63 -1.40 1.89
CA CYS A 130 -12.06 -2.51 2.67
C CYS A 130 -13.16 -3.35 3.33
N TYR A 131 -14.16 -2.72 3.95
CA TYR A 131 -15.28 -3.43 4.56
C TYR A 131 -16.12 -4.18 3.53
N ALA A 132 -16.39 -3.56 2.39
CA ALA A 132 -17.14 -4.18 1.31
C ALA A 132 -16.40 -5.36 0.64
N LEU A 133 -15.07 -5.36 0.65
CA LEU A 133 -14.26 -6.49 0.18
C LEU A 133 -14.16 -7.63 1.22
N GLU A 134 -14.77 -7.47 2.39
CA GLU A 134 -14.66 -8.40 3.54
C GLU A 134 -13.20 -8.68 3.93
N LEU A 135 -12.28 -7.75 3.65
CA LEU A 135 -10.85 -7.92 3.93
C LEU A 135 -10.50 -7.83 5.42
N LEU A 136 -11.49 -7.51 6.25
CA LEU A 136 -11.36 -7.18 7.67
C LEU A 136 -12.28 -8.06 8.52
N GLU A 137 -12.30 -9.38 8.32
CA GLU A 137 -13.04 -10.28 9.23
C GLU A 137 -12.39 -10.37 10.61
N ASP A 138 -11.06 -10.39 10.70
CA ASP A 138 -10.31 -10.48 11.97
C ASP A 138 -9.95 -9.09 12.55
N ASP A 139 -9.85 -8.08 11.69
CA ASP A 139 -9.48 -6.70 12.08
C ASP A 139 -10.70 -5.82 12.39
N ARG A 140 -11.94 -6.29 12.16
CA ARG A 140 -13.15 -5.50 12.46
C ARG A 140 -13.24 -5.18 13.95
N GLU A 141 -13.03 -6.17 14.81
CA GLU A 141 -12.99 -5.97 16.27
C GLU A 141 -11.84 -5.04 16.70
N ASN A 142 -10.68 -5.12 16.02
CA ASN A 142 -9.53 -4.27 16.30
C ASN A 142 -9.80 -2.81 15.90
N ILE A 143 -10.40 -2.62 14.73
CA ILE A 143 -10.75 -1.32 14.19
C ILE A 143 -11.87 -0.67 15.00
N ASP A 144 -12.90 -1.44 15.38
CA ASP A 144 -14.00 -0.97 16.22
C ASP A 144 -13.51 -0.62 17.64
N ALA A 145 -12.62 -1.44 18.22
CA ALA A 145 -11.98 -1.13 19.50
C ALA A 145 -11.07 0.12 19.44
N ILE A 146 -10.41 0.38 18.30
CA ILE A 146 -9.62 1.60 18.09
C ILE A 146 -10.53 2.82 17.93
N GLU A 147 -11.65 2.72 17.22
CA GLU A 147 -12.63 3.80 17.11
C GLU A 147 -13.27 4.10 18.46
N GLU A 148 -13.64 3.07 19.23
CA GLU A 148 -14.16 3.21 20.58
C GLU A 148 -13.12 3.84 21.52
N ALA A 149 -11.84 3.46 21.43
CA ALA A 149 -10.77 4.08 22.22
C ALA A 149 -10.52 5.55 21.84
N ARG A 150 -10.66 5.91 20.56
CA ARG A 150 -10.56 7.29 20.08
C ARG A 150 -11.69 8.16 20.63
N ASP A 151 -12.91 7.63 20.66
CA ASP A 151 -14.10 8.37 21.04
C ASP A 151 -14.30 8.41 22.56
N SER A 152 -13.77 7.42 23.31
CA SER A 152 -13.86 7.34 24.77
C SER A 152 -12.71 8.01 25.54
N GLY A 153 -11.65 8.49 24.86
CA GLY A 153 -10.50 9.13 25.49
C GLY A 153 -9.75 8.25 26.51
N SER A 154 -9.98 6.94 26.48
CA SER A 154 -9.48 5.98 27.46
C SER A 154 -8.22 5.28 26.95
N GLY A 155 -7.07 5.64 27.52
CA GLY A 155 -5.77 5.01 27.22
C GLY A 155 -5.64 3.54 27.66
N TYR A 156 -6.73 2.89 28.09
CA TYR A 156 -6.72 1.53 28.63
C TYR A 156 -6.52 0.43 27.56
N TYR A 157 -6.83 0.68 26.28
CA TYR A 157 -6.66 -0.33 25.22
C TYR A 157 -5.26 -0.33 24.56
N LEU A 158 -4.46 0.72 24.74
CA LEU A 158 -3.09 0.78 24.23
C LEU A 158 -2.14 -0.22 24.94
N LEU A 159 -2.46 -0.66 26.15
CA LEU A 159 -1.63 -1.59 26.94
C LEU A 159 -1.80 -3.07 26.57
N LEU A 160 -2.86 -3.44 25.83
CA LEU A 160 -3.03 -4.84 25.40
C LEU A 160 -2.22 -5.16 24.14
N PHE A 161 -2.02 -4.17 23.25
CA PHE A 161 -1.21 -4.36 22.04
C PHE A 161 0.29 -4.48 22.31
N THR A 162 0.83 -3.77 23.32
CA THR A 162 2.25 -3.92 23.69
C THR A 162 2.53 -5.28 24.34
N ASN A 163 1.61 -5.79 25.16
CA ASN A 163 1.78 -7.09 25.82
C ASN A 163 1.63 -8.30 24.88
N SER A 164 0.86 -8.18 23.79
CA SER A 164 0.75 -9.25 22.78
C SER A 164 1.99 -9.31 21.86
N ILE A 165 2.55 -8.15 21.50
CA ILE A 165 3.78 -8.08 20.67
C ILE A 165 5.02 -8.55 21.48
N CYS A 166 5.12 -8.21 22.77
CA CYS A 166 6.26 -8.64 23.59
C CYS A 166 6.27 -10.13 23.96
N ASN A 167 5.15 -10.86 23.85
CA ASN A 167 5.12 -12.31 24.12
C ASN A 167 5.50 -13.18 22.91
N TYR A 168 5.48 -12.63 21.69
CA TYR A 168 5.92 -13.35 20.48
C TYR A 168 7.44 -13.33 20.26
N GLU A 169 8.17 -12.42 20.92
CA GLU A 169 9.64 -12.32 20.83
C GLU A 169 10.39 -13.08 21.94
N LYS A 170 9.71 -13.95 22.70
CA LYS A 170 10.33 -14.77 23.77
C LYS A 170 10.17 -16.29 23.61
N VAL A 171 9.72 -16.77 22.46
CA VAL A 171 9.74 -18.20 22.14
C VAL A 171 10.46 -18.41 20.83
N GLU A 172 11.79 -18.28 20.89
CA GLU A 172 12.79 -19.13 20.24
C GLU A 172 14.14 -18.97 20.97
#